data_AF-A0A679J7R9-F1
#
_entry.id   AF-A0A679J7R9-F1
#
_cell.length_a   1.000
_cell.length_b   1.000
_cell.length_c   1.000
_cell.angle_alpha   90.00
_cell.angle_beta   90.00
_cell.angle_gamma   90.00
#
_symmetry.space_group_name_H-M   'P 1'
#
loop_
_entity.id
_entity.type
_entity.pdbx_description
1 polymer ?
#
loop_
_entity_poly.entity_id
_entity_poly.type
_entity_poly.pdbx_seq_one_letter_code
_entity_poly.pdbx_strand_id
1 'polypeptide(L)'
;MPHTTPPHPYVQPPAWWGLEWQSGQLHYTRGGMRYRSRAVRTPECQEAMAAGVTDFSALGLTCEGRDLLFWQAPDHDLDAVQIAIDGIPARVAAREATRAAAAAAERQRIADLIDRARDEATRSLKDRRWSWARRVDVDEAQGLLQRPDLDVADAMRLLSLVERAGKNVARSEVKLATVHEGERALAERPEVRSLALEGVRLITREDADWATTRNDIGWSKSTTIDGHVLDALPELDVAQASHALRLLRVHHKQLPRTMVESIFATV
;
A
#
# COMPACT_ATOMS: atom_id res chain seq x y z
N MET A 1 64.69 2.92 23.14
CA MET A 1 65.12 3.90 22.11
C MET A 1 63.94 4.07 21.17
N PRO A 2 63.32 5.26 21.05
CA PRO A 2 62.33 5.51 20.02
C PRO A 2 63.03 5.40 18.66
N HIS A 3 62.67 4.40 17.87
CA HIS A 3 63.12 4.32 16.50
C HIS A 3 62.36 5.38 15.71
N THR A 4 63.04 6.43 15.26
CA THR A 4 62.45 7.49 14.42
C THR A 4 61.96 6.93 13.08
N THR A 5 62.45 5.75 12.67
CA THR A 5 62.07 5.04 11.44
C THR A 5 61.61 3.61 11.78
N PRO A 6 60.47 3.14 11.27
CA PRO A 6 60.02 1.77 11.48
C PRO A 6 61.03 0.74 10.95
N PRO A 7 61.21 -0.41 11.62
CA PRO A 7 62.08 -1.46 11.11
C PRO A 7 61.46 -2.11 9.87
N HIS A 8 62.27 -2.47 8.88
CA HIS A 8 61.80 -3.22 7.71
C HIS A 8 61.13 -4.54 8.14
N PRO A 9 59.99 -4.96 7.53
CA PRO A 9 59.31 -4.39 6.36
C PRO A 9 58.25 -3.32 6.67
N TYR A 10 58.12 -2.89 7.93
CA TYR A 10 57.12 -1.90 8.33
C TYR A 10 57.50 -0.51 7.84
N VAL A 11 56.50 0.33 7.59
CA VAL A 11 56.72 1.72 7.17
C VAL A 11 55.78 2.66 7.93
N GLN A 12 56.08 3.96 7.88
CA GLN A 12 55.23 4.93 8.54
C GLN A 12 53.92 5.05 7.74
N PRO A 13 52.75 5.04 8.40
CA PRO A 13 51.50 5.21 7.68
C PRO A 13 51.46 6.61 7.04
N PRO A 14 50.86 6.75 5.85
CA PRO A 14 50.60 8.06 5.26
C PRO A 14 49.78 8.96 6.20
N ALA A 15 49.84 10.27 5.97
CA ALA A 15 49.07 11.27 6.72
C ALA A 15 47.56 11.26 6.36
N TRP A 16 46.93 10.09 6.40
CA TRP A 16 45.50 9.88 6.16
C TRP A 16 44.69 10.84 7.02
N TRP A 17 43.77 11.59 6.43
CA TRP A 17 42.91 12.56 7.13
C TRP A 17 43.67 13.58 8.00
N GLY A 18 44.91 13.95 7.60
CA GLY A 18 45.74 14.88 8.35
C GLY A 18 46.27 14.31 9.68
N LEU A 19 46.26 12.98 9.84
CA LEU A 19 46.76 12.32 11.04
C LEU A 19 48.29 12.44 11.13
N GLU A 20 48.76 12.84 12.31
CA GLU A 20 50.17 12.83 12.66
C GLU A 20 50.51 11.53 13.40
N TRP A 21 51.09 10.57 12.67
CA TRP A 21 51.46 9.27 13.21
C TRP A 21 52.73 9.33 14.05
N GLN A 22 52.61 8.96 15.32
CA GLN A 22 53.73 8.71 16.21
C GLN A 22 54.42 7.40 15.83
N SER A 23 55.75 7.36 16.01
CA SER A 23 56.53 6.13 15.84
C SER A 23 55.96 4.99 16.69
N GLY A 24 55.73 3.87 16.03
CA GLY A 24 55.11 2.69 16.61
C GLY A 24 56.07 1.75 17.33
N GLN A 25 55.50 0.66 17.86
CA GLN A 25 56.22 -0.42 18.52
C GLN A 25 55.83 -1.77 17.92
N LEU A 26 56.76 -2.73 17.97
CA LEU A 26 56.48 -4.12 17.59
C LEU A 26 55.73 -4.83 18.73
N HIS A 27 54.66 -5.52 18.35
CA HIS A 27 53.83 -6.31 19.25
C HIS A 27 53.63 -7.71 18.68
N TYR A 28 53.74 -8.72 19.54
CA TYR A 28 53.32 -10.06 19.19
C TYR A 28 51.82 -10.21 19.47
N THR A 29 51.04 -10.48 18.44
CA THR A 29 49.58 -10.66 18.53
C THR A 29 49.20 -12.09 18.16
N ARG A 30 47.93 -12.47 18.32
CA ARG A 30 47.42 -13.76 17.84
C ARG A 30 47.63 -13.95 16.32
N GLY A 31 47.67 -12.85 15.57
CA GLY A 31 47.94 -12.83 14.13
C GLY A 31 49.41 -12.65 13.76
N GLY A 32 50.33 -12.93 14.68
CA GLY A 32 51.77 -12.77 14.47
C GLY A 32 52.30 -11.40 14.88
N MET A 33 53.53 -11.11 14.47
CA MET A 33 54.20 -9.84 14.76
C MET A 33 53.51 -8.70 13.99
N ARG A 34 53.20 -7.60 14.68
CA ARG A 34 52.62 -6.39 14.08
C ARG A 34 53.31 -5.14 14.57
N TYR A 35 53.38 -4.13 13.73
CA TYR A 35 53.82 -2.80 14.10
C TYR A 35 52.62 -1.91 14.39
N ARG A 36 52.55 -1.37 15.61
CA ARG A 36 51.44 -0.52 16.05
C ARG A 36 51.85 0.94 16.03
N SER A 37 51.33 1.71 15.09
CA SER A 37 51.42 3.17 15.06
C SER A 37 50.20 3.81 15.72
N ARG A 38 50.36 5.03 16.24
CA ARG A 38 49.30 5.77 16.95
C ARG A 38 49.22 7.20 16.45
N ALA A 39 48.01 7.72 16.24
CA ALA A 39 47.75 9.12 15.96
C ALA A 39 46.53 9.62 16.77
N VAL A 40 46.47 10.91 17.09
CA VAL A 40 45.26 11.52 17.68
C VAL A 40 44.23 11.71 16.56
N ARG A 41 42.97 11.32 16.79
CA ARG A 41 41.92 11.43 15.76
C ARG A 41 41.60 12.90 15.43
N THR A 42 41.75 13.26 14.16
CA THR A 42 41.27 14.52 13.59
C THR A 42 39.74 14.48 13.37
N PRO A 43 39.07 15.64 13.23
CA PRO A 43 37.65 15.68 12.85
C PRO A 43 37.36 14.92 11.56
N GLU A 44 38.20 15.06 10.53
CA GLU A 44 38.05 14.41 9.23
C GLU A 44 38.12 12.88 9.37
N CYS A 45 39.01 12.39 10.22
CA CYS A 45 39.11 10.98 10.56
C CYS A 45 37.85 10.47 11.29
N GLN A 46 37.31 11.26 12.22
CA GLN A 46 36.10 10.92 12.96
C GLN A 46 34.88 10.87 12.03
N GLU A 47 34.74 11.83 11.11
CA GLU A 47 33.68 11.86 10.10
C GLU A 47 33.75 10.65 9.17
N ALA A 48 34.94 10.33 8.65
CA ALA A 48 35.15 9.18 7.78
C ALA A 48 34.78 7.85 8.48
N MET A 49 35.11 7.71 9.76
CA MET A 49 34.75 6.53 10.54
C MET A 49 33.27 6.47 10.88
N ALA A 50 32.67 7.59 11.27
CA ALA A 50 31.25 7.69 11.60
C ALA A 50 30.35 7.39 10.40
N ALA A 51 30.83 7.63 9.17
CA ALA A 51 30.12 7.29 7.95
C ALA A 51 29.79 5.79 7.83
N GLY A 52 30.61 4.91 8.42
CA GLY A 52 30.36 3.46 8.48
C GLY A 52 30.24 2.81 7.10
N VAL A 53 30.96 3.32 6.10
CA VAL A 53 30.96 2.80 4.71
C VAL A 53 32.17 1.91 4.42
N THR A 54 33.02 1.67 5.41
CA THR A 54 34.27 0.91 5.28
C THR A 54 34.57 0.21 6.59
N ASP A 55 35.06 -1.03 6.53
CA ASP A 55 35.54 -1.76 7.70
C ASP A 55 36.98 -1.35 8.00
N PHE A 56 37.14 -0.38 8.89
CA PHE A 56 38.46 0.11 9.29
C PHE A 56 39.30 -0.96 9.98
N SER A 57 38.68 -1.94 10.66
CA SER A 57 39.42 -3.01 11.33
C SER A 57 40.10 -3.95 10.34
N ALA A 58 39.45 -4.21 9.20
CA ALA A 58 40.03 -4.95 8.08
C ALA A 58 41.20 -4.21 7.44
N LEU A 59 41.20 -2.87 7.48
CA LEU A 59 42.33 -2.04 7.06
C LEU A 59 43.46 -1.96 8.10
N GLY A 60 43.29 -2.58 9.27
CA GLY A 60 44.24 -2.49 10.39
C GLY A 60 44.06 -1.24 11.26
N LEU A 61 42.98 -0.48 11.09
CA LEU A 61 42.67 0.73 11.83
C LEU A 61 41.67 0.46 12.95
N THR A 62 42.02 0.79 14.19
CA THR A 62 41.16 0.59 15.37
C THR A 62 41.20 1.79 16.29
N CYS A 63 40.05 2.17 16.88
CA CYS A 63 39.98 3.27 17.83
C CYS A 63 40.32 2.81 19.26
N GLU A 64 41.14 3.59 19.97
CA GLU A 64 41.41 3.45 21.40
C GLU A 64 41.23 4.81 22.08
N GLY A 65 40.06 5.05 22.68
CA GLY A 65 39.72 6.34 23.26
C GLY A 65 39.76 7.47 22.22
N ARG A 66 40.65 8.46 22.40
CA ARG A 66 40.84 9.56 21.44
C ARG A 66 41.82 9.22 20.30
N ASP A 67 42.54 8.11 20.42
CA ASP A 67 43.59 7.74 19.50
C ASP A 67 43.07 6.77 18.42
N LEU A 68 43.66 6.88 17.24
CA LEU A 68 43.58 5.87 16.19
C LEU A 68 44.86 5.05 16.21
N LEU A 69 44.71 3.73 16.21
CA LEU A 69 45.81 2.79 16.09
C LEU A 69 45.82 2.21 14.69
N PHE A 70 47.00 2.10 14.09
CA PHE A 70 47.22 1.35 12.87
C PHE A 70 48.11 0.13 13.15
N TRP A 71 47.58 -1.05 12.88
CA TRP A 71 48.21 -2.34 13.11
C TRP A 71 48.70 -2.93 11.80
N GLN A 72 49.95 -2.62 11.46
CA GLN A 72 50.58 -3.11 10.24
C GLN A 72 51.10 -4.54 10.42
N ALA A 73 50.70 -5.45 9.54
CA ALA A 73 51.33 -6.76 9.36
C ALA A 73 52.59 -6.65 8.47
N PRO A 74 53.50 -7.65 8.45
CA PRO A 74 54.69 -7.61 7.59
C PRO A 74 54.38 -7.52 6.09
N ASP A 75 53.23 -8.05 5.67
CA ASP A 75 52.71 -8.15 4.31
C ASP A 75 51.55 -7.17 4.05
N HIS A 76 51.38 -6.15 4.89
CA HIS A 76 50.26 -5.23 4.83
C HIS A 76 50.33 -4.36 3.57
N ASP A 77 49.30 -4.45 2.72
CA ASP A 77 49.19 -3.66 1.49
C ASP A 77 48.70 -2.23 1.81
N LEU A 78 49.64 -1.28 1.87
CA LEU A 78 49.33 0.11 2.15
C LEU A 78 48.66 0.84 1.00
N ASP A 79 48.91 0.42 -0.24
CA ASP A 79 48.26 1.00 -1.42
C ASP A 79 46.78 0.63 -1.41
N ALA A 80 46.45 -0.63 -1.07
CA ALA A 80 45.07 -1.05 -0.87
C ALA A 80 44.36 -0.28 0.27
N VAL A 81 45.07 0.00 1.38
CA VAL A 81 44.51 0.82 2.47
C VAL A 81 44.28 2.26 2.01
N GLN A 82 45.23 2.87 1.31
CA GLN A 82 45.10 4.22 0.75
C GLN A 82 43.92 4.30 -0.22
N ILE A 83 43.80 3.37 -1.16
CA ILE A 83 42.66 3.28 -2.10
C ILE A 83 41.34 3.14 -1.34
N ALA A 84 41.31 2.33 -0.29
CA ALA A 84 40.11 2.14 0.52
C ALA A 84 39.70 3.42 1.25
N ILE A 85 40.66 4.20 1.73
CA ILE A 85 40.47 5.49 2.40
C ILE A 85 40.01 6.57 1.41
N ASP A 86 40.70 6.71 0.28
CA ASP A 86 40.37 7.69 -0.76
C ASP A 86 39.00 7.43 -1.41
N GLY A 87 38.55 6.18 -1.38
CA GLY A 87 37.22 5.77 -1.86
C GLY A 87 36.07 6.11 -0.91
N ILE A 88 36.32 6.54 0.33
CA ILE A 88 35.26 6.80 1.34
C ILE A 88 34.27 7.87 0.86
N PRO A 89 34.68 9.06 0.37
CA PRO A 89 33.74 10.08 -0.09
C PRO A 89 32.77 9.56 -1.16
N ALA A 90 33.27 8.76 -2.13
CA ALA A 90 32.44 8.17 -3.17
C ALA A 90 31.42 7.16 -2.61
N ARG A 91 31.83 6.33 -1.64
CA ARG A 91 30.91 5.37 -0.97
C ARG A 91 29.84 6.08 -0.15
N VAL A 92 30.19 7.19 0.52
CA VAL A 92 29.22 8.02 1.26
C VAL A 92 28.20 8.61 0.30
N ALA A 93 28.66 9.26 -0.77
CA ALA A 93 27.78 9.84 -1.79
C ALA A 93 26.84 8.78 -2.41
N ALA A 94 27.34 7.58 -2.71
CA ALA A 94 26.54 6.48 -3.24
C ALA A 94 25.45 6.01 -2.26
N ARG A 95 25.77 5.92 -0.97
CA ARG A 95 24.82 5.54 0.09
C ARG A 95 23.73 6.59 0.27
N GLU A 96 24.10 7.87 0.25
CA GLU A 96 23.15 8.98 0.34
C GLU A 96 22.23 9.04 -0.88
N ALA A 97 22.78 8.87 -2.09
CA ALA A 97 21.99 8.80 -3.32
C ALA A 97 20.97 7.65 -3.25
N THR A 98 21.38 6.48 -2.74
CA THR A 98 20.47 5.33 -2.55
C THR A 98 19.37 5.63 -1.54
N ARG A 99 19.70 6.28 -0.42
CA ARG A 99 18.71 6.72 0.59
C ARG A 99 17.73 7.73 0.02
N ALA A 100 18.22 8.72 -0.73
CA ALA A 100 17.39 9.74 -1.37
C ALA A 100 16.46 9.12 -2.42
N ALA A 101 16.95 8.20 -3.24
CA ALA A 101 16.15 7.46 -4.22
C ALA A 101 15.07 6.61 -3.54
N ALA A 102 15.41 5.90 -2.45
CA ALA A 102 14.45 5.12 -1.67
C ALA A 102 13.35 6.01 -1.05
N ALA A 103 13.71 7.17 -0.49
CA ALA A 103 12.75 8.11 0.06
C ALA A 103 11.84 8.72 -1.03
N ALA A 104 12.38 9.02 -2.22
CA ALA A 104 11.59 9.49 -3.35
C ALA A 104 10.61 8.42 -3.86
N ALA A 105 11.07 7.17 -3.99
CA ALA A 105 10.22 6.05 -4.38
C ALA A 105 9.08 5.81 -3.37
N GLU A 106 9.38 5.92 -2.06
CA GLU A 106 8.35 5.77 -1.03
C GLU A 106 7.32 6.89 -1.07
N ARG A 107 7.75 8.15 -1.27
CA ARG A 107 6.81 9.28 -1.46
C ARG A 107 5.91 9.05 -2.68
N GLN A 108 6.46 8.55 -3.79
CA GLN A 108 5.66 8.25 -4.97
C GLN A 108 4.64 7.14 -4.70
N ARG A 109 5.03 6.05 -4.03
CA ARG A 109 4.10 4.97 -3.67
C ARG A 109 2.95 5.45 -2.79
N ILE A 110 3.23 6.34 -1.84
CA ILE A 110 2.22 6.94 -0.98
C ILE A 110 1.26 7.80 -1.81
N ALA A 111 1.79 8.64 -2.71
CA ALA A 111 0.97 9.46 -3.61
C ALA A 111 0.07 8.57 -4.49
N ASP A 112 0.63 7.56 -5.15
CA ASP A 112 -0.10 6.61 -6.00
C ASP A 112 -1.21 5.87 -5.21
N LEU A 113 -0.94 5.51 -3.95
CA LEU A 113 -1.93 4.89 -3.08
C LEU A 113 -3.10 5.83 -2.78
N ILE A 114 -2.81 7.09 -2.46
CA ILE A 114 -3.82 8.12 -2.16
C ILE A 114 -4.67 8.39 -3.40
N ASP A 115 -4.04 8.57 -4.55
CA ASP A 115 -4.73 8.84 -5.82
C ASP A 115 -5.65 7.67 -6.19
N ARG A 116 -5.16 6.43 -6.11
CA ARG A 116 -5.98 5.23 -6.32
C ARG A 116 -7.17 5.16 -5.37
N ALA A 117 -6.95 5.44 -4.08
CA ALA A 117 -8.02 5.40 -3.08
C ALA A 117 -9.12 6.44 -3.39
N ARG A 118 -8.73 7.65 -3.80
CA ARG A 118 -9.68 8.70 -4.21
C ARG A 118 -10.45 8.30 -5.46
N ASP A 119 -9.76 7.83 -6.49
CA ASP A 119 -10.38 7.46 -7.77
C ASP A 119 -11.36 6.30 -7.59
N GLU A 120 -11.00 5.30 -6.80
CA GLU A 120 -11.83 4.14 -6.56
C GLU A 120 -13.07 4.48 -5.71
N ALA A 121 -12.91 5.28 -4.65
CA ALA A 121 -14.02 5.76 -3.85
C ALA A 121 -14.96 6.67 -4.65
N THR A 122 -14.41 7.58 -5.45
CA THR A 122 -15.19 8.49 -6.29
C THR A 122 -16.01 7.73 -7.34
N ARG A 123 -15.39 6.78 -8.05
CA ARG A 123 -16.10 5.92 -9.01
C ARG A 123 -17.17 5.09 -8.33
N SER A 124 -16.86 4.45 -7.20
CA SER A 124 -17.82 3.63 -6.45
C SER A 124 -19.03 4.45 -5.97
N LEU A 125 -18.82 5.65 -5.44
CA LEU A 125 -19.88 6.55 -5.00
C LEU A 125 -20.70 7.13 -6.16
N LYS A 126 -20.10 7.30 -7.34
CA LYS A 126 -20.79 7.80 -8.53
C LYS A 126 -21.65 6.72 -9.17
N ASP A 127 -21.07 5.57 -9.44
CA ASP A 127 -21.67 4.54 -10.29
C ASP A 127 -22.49 3.52 -9.48
N ARG A 128 -22.16 3.35 -8.19
CA ARG A 128 -22.74 2.28 -7.35
C ARG A 128 -23.08 2.74 -5.93
N ARG A 129 -23.55 3.99 -5.76
CA ARG A 129 -23.89 4.53 -4.43
C ARG A 129 -24.87 3.64 -3.65
N TRP A 130 -25.83 3.03 -4.34
CA TRP A 130 -26.79 2.08 -3.78
C TRP A 130 -26.15 0.88 -3.05
N SER A 131 -24.90 0.53 -3.36
CA SER A 131 -24.19 -0.57 -2.68
C SER A 131 -23.67 -0.19 -1.28
N TRP A 132 -23.69 1.10 -0.95
CA TRP A 132 -23.26 1.64 0.33
C TRP A 132 -24.41 1.62 1.35
N ALA A 133 -24.64 0.45 1.95
CA ALA A 133 -25.80 0.16 2.80
C ALA A 133 -26.02 1.11 4.00
N ARG A 134 -24.98 1.82 4.44
CA ARG A 134 -25.05 2.72 5.61
C ARG A 134 -24.69 4.14 5.20
N ARG A 135 -25.59 5.08 5.49
CA ARG A 135 -25.37 6.52 5.28
C ARG A 135 -24.09 7.03 5.94
N VAL A 136 -23.75 6.55 7.13
CA VAL A 136 -22.50 6.93 7.82
C VAL A 136 -21.25 6.58 7.02
N ASP A 137 -21.23 5.44 6.30
CA ASP A 137 -20.07 5.06 5.49
C ASP A 137 -19.93 6.01 4.29
N VAL A 138 -21.05 6.46 3.74
CA VAL A 138 -21.09 7.42 2.63
C VAL A 138 -20.65 8.81 3.08
N ASP A 139 -21.19 9.30 4.19
CA ASP A 139 -20.84 10.60 4.77
C ASP A 139 -19.34 10.62 5.15
N GLU A 140 -18.83 9.53 5.71
CA GLU A 140 -17.40 9.35 6.02
C GLU A 140 -16.54 9.39 4.75
N ALA A 141 -16.90 8.63 3.71
CA ALA A 141 -16.15 8.63 2.45
C ALA A 141 -16.16 10.01 1.77
N GLN A 142 -17.30 10.70 1.76
CA GLN A 142 -17.41 12.06 1.21
C GLN A 142 -16.57 13.06 2.02
N GLY A 143 -16.59 12.97 3.35
CA GLY A 143 -15.76 13.80 4.22
C GLY A 143 -14.26 13.56 3.97
N LEU A 144 -13.83 12.31 3.83
CA LEU A 144 -12.45 11.98 3.47
C LEU A 144 -12.09 12.56 2.10
N LEU A 145 -12.92 12.35 1.06
CA LEU A 145 -12.65 12.88 -0.29
C LEU A 145 -12.49 14.40 -0.34
N GLN A 146 -13.14 15.14 0.56
CA GLN A 146 -13.03 16.61 0.64
C GLN A 146 -11.73 17.09 1.31
N ARG A 147 -11.04 16.24 2.08
CA ARG A 147 -9.78 16.62 2.72
C ARG A 147 -8.68 16.69 1.66
N PRO A 148 -7.93 17.80 1.52
CA PRO A 148 -6.84 17.89 0.55
C PRO A 148 -5.60 17.09 1.00
N ASP A 149 -5.41 16.93 2.30
CA ASP A 149 -4.25 16.36 2.98
C ASP A 149 -4.51 14.93 3.49
N LEU A 150 -4.94 14.05 2.58
CA LEU A 150 -5.10 12.63 2.92
C LEU A 150 -3.76 11.99 3.25
N ASP A 151 -3.71 11.26 4.36
CA ASP A 151 -2.58 10.39 4.69
C ASP A 151 -2.83 8.93 4.27
N VAL A 152 -1.86 8.06 4.55
CA VAL A 152 -1.94 6.62 4.23
C VAL A 152 -3.10 5.94 4.97
N ALA A 153 -3.37 6.32 6.22
CA ALA A 153 -4.41 5.70 7.02
C ALA A 153 -5.80 6.07 6.48
N ASP A 154 -6.00 7.33 6.11
CA ASP A 154 -7.20 7.83 5.45
C ASP A 154 -7.40 7.15 4.08
N ALA A 155 -6.34 6.96 3.29
CA ALA A 155 -6.41 6.26 2.01
C ALA A 155 -6.81 4.78 2.18
N MET A 156 -6.21 4.08 3.14
CA MET A 156 -6.59 2.72 3.50
C MET A 156 -8.04 2.65 4.00
N ARG A 157 -8.50 3.67 4.74
CA ARG A 157 -9.88 3.75 5.21
C ARG A 157 -10.86 3.89 4.05
N LEU A 158 -10.60 4.77 3.08
CA LEU A 158 -11.39 4.91 1.86
C LEU A 158 -11.52 3.56 1.13
N LEU A 159 -10.40 2.86 0.91
CA LEU A 159 -10.40 1.56 0.26
C LEU A 159 -11.20 0.52 1.04
N SER A 160 -11.13 0.50 2.37
CA SER A 160 -11.95 -0.38 3.21
C SER A 160 -13.45 -0.10 3.07
N LEU A 161 -13.85 1.16 2.95
CA LEU A 161 -15.25 1.52 2.74
C LEU A 161 -15.75 1.05 1.36
N VAL A 162 -14.95 1.23 0.31
CA VAL A 162 -15.25 0.70 -1.03
C VAL A 162 -15.37 -0.82 -0.99
N GLU A 163 -14.45 -1.52 -0.33
CA GLU A 163 -14.47 -2.97 -0.23
C GLU A 163 -15.75 -3.47 0.45
N ARG A 164 -16.24 -2.79 1.50
CA ARG A 164 -17.52 -3.13 2.14
C ARG A 164 -18.69 -2.98 1.18
N ALA A 165 -18.71 -1.91 0.39
CA ALA A 165 -19.74 -1.70 -0.63
C ALA A 165 -19.70 -2.85 -1.67
N GLY A 166 -18.51 -3.23 -2.14
CA GLY A 166 -18.32 -4.38 -3.01
C GLY A 166 -18.78 -5.71 -2.40
N LYS A 167 -18.51 -5.95 -1.11
CA LYS A 167 -18.99 -7.14 -0.39
C LYS A 167 -20.51 -7.22 -0.29
N ASN A 168 -21.21 -6.08 -0.23
CA ASN A 168 -22.67 -6.07 -0.25
C ASN A 168 -23.22 -6.51 -1.60
N VAL A 169 -22.60 -6.05 -2.71
CA VAL A 169 -22.93 -6.50 -4.07
C VAL A 169 -22.71 -8.00 -4.20
N ALA A 170 -21.51 -8.48 -3.85
CA ALA A 170 -21.18 -9.91 -3.95
C ALA A 170 -22.14 -10.79 -3.13
N ARG A 171 -22.56 -10.34 -1.94
CA ARG A 171 -23.55 -11.06 -1.13
C ARG A 171 -24.92 -11.12 -1.82
N SER A 172 -25.34 -10.03 -2.45
CA SER A 172 -26.58 -9.98 -3.21
C SER A 172 -26.52 -10.91 -4.43
N GLU A 173 -25.43 -10.88 -5.20
CA GLU A 173 -25.22 -11.78 -6.34
C GLU A 173 -25.30 -13.26 -5.94
N VAL A 174 -24.64 -13.65 -4.84
CA VAL A 174 -24.72 -15.03 -4.31
C VAL A 174 -26.16 -15.41 -3.92
N LYS A 175 -26.89 -14.49 -3.29
CA LYS A 175 -28.29 -14.71 -2.93
C LYS A 175 -29.16 -14.89 -4.18
N LEU A 176 -28.99 -14.02 -5.18
CA LEU A 176 -29.77 -14.01 -6.42
C LEU A 176 -29.50 -15.25 -7.30
N ALA A 177 -28.34 -15.90 -7.13
CA ALA A 177 -28.00 -17.15 -7.81
C ALA A 177 -28.76 -18.39 -7.31
N THR A 178 -29.51 -18.28 -6.20
CA THR A 178 -30.29 -19.40 -5.64
C THR A 178 -31.77 -19.18 -5.89
N VAL A 179 -32.46 -20.15 -6.51
CA VAL A 179 -33.90 -20.06 -6.80
C VAL A 179 -34.71 -19.91 -5.52
N HIS A 180 -35.65 -18.97 -5.51
CA HIS A 180 -36.68 -18.85 -4.50
C HIS A 180 -37.91 -19.68 -4.91
N GLU A 181 -38.10 -20.83 -4.27
CA GLU A 181 -39.11 -21.83 -4.65
C GLU A 181 -40.55 -21.28 -4.75
N GLY A 182 -40.92 -20.30 -3.92
CA GLY A 182 -42.27 -19.72 -3.94
C GLY A 182 -42.62 -18.96 -5.23
N GLU A 183 -41.63 -18.53 -6.01
CA GLU A 183 -41.84 -17.80 -7.28
C GLU A 183 -41.30 -18.59 -8.50
N ARG A 184 -40.84 -19.84 -8.29
CA ARG A 184 -40.17 -20.64 -9.31
C ARG A 184 -41.04 -20.87 -10.55
N ALA A 185 -42.30 -21.26 -10.37
CA ALA A 185 -43.20 -21.57 -11.48
C ALA A 185 -43.43 -20.36 -12.42
N LEU A 186 -43.49 -19.15 -11.85
CA LEU A 186 -43.56 -17.92 -12.64
C LEU A 186 -42.21 -17.59 -13.27
N ALA A 187 -41.11 -17.78 -12.55
CA ALA A 187 -39.76 -17.51 -13.04
C ALA A 187 -39.31 -18.42 -14.19
N GLU A 188 -39.86 -19.64 -14.32
CA GLU A 188 -39.57 -20.54 -15.44
C GLU A 188 -40.14 -20.04 -16.77
N ARG A 189 -41.09 -19.10 -16.75
CA ARG A 189 -41.76 -18.55 -17.94
C ARG A 189 -40.93 -17.41 -18.57
N PRO A 190 -40.40 -17.56 -19.81
CA PRO A 190 -39.53 -16.55 -20.42
C PRO A 190 -40.16 -15.15 -20.53
N GLU A 191 -41.45 -15.07 -20.87
CA GLU A 191 -42.18 -13.81 -20.97
C GLU A 191 -42.30 -13.10 -19.62
N VAL A 192 -42.47 -13.85 -18.53
CA VAL A 192 -42.53 -13.31 -17.17
C VAL A 192 -41.16 -12.79 -16.74
N ARG A 193 -40.06 -13.49 -17.11
CA ARG A 193 -38.70 -13.03 -16.80
C ARG A 193 -38.39 -11.67 -17.44
N SER A 194 -38.74 -11.51 -18.72
CA SER A 194 -38.57 -10.25 -19.45
C SER A 194 -39.39 -9.12 -18.82
N LEU A 195 -40.66 -9.37 -18.48
CA LEU A 195 -41.51 -8.39 -17.80
C LEU A 195 -41.03 -8.06 -16.38
N ALA A 196 -40.52 -9.05 -15.64
CA ALA A 196 -39.97 -8.82 -14.31
C ALA A 196 -38.73 -7.92 -14.36
N LEU A 197 -37.85 -8.11 -15.36
CA LEU A 197 -36.70 -7.22 -15.57
C LEU A 197 -37.14 -5.80 -15.93
N GLU A 198 -38.16 -5.65 -16.77
CA GLU A 198 -38.74 -4.34 -17.08
C GLU A 198 -39.31 -3.66 -15.83
N GLY A 199 -40.04 -4.40 -15.00
CA GLY A 199 -40.57 -3.91 -13.72
C GLY A 199 -39.46 -3.47 -12.76
N VAL A 200 -38.39 -4.27 -12.64
CA VAL A 200 -37.20 -3.91 -11.84
C VAL A 200 -36.59 -2.59 -12.37
N ARG A 201 -36.39 -2.47 -13.68
CA ARG A 201 -35.87 -1.24 -14.31
C ARG A 201 -36.73 -0.02 -14.05
N LEU A 202 -38.06 -0.17 -14.07
CA LEU A 202 -38.97 0.93 -13.77
C LEU A 202 -38.81 1.43 -12.33
N ILE A 203 -38.77 0.53 -11.35
CA ILE A 203 -38.58 0.92 -9.94
C ILE A 203 -37.19 1.51 -9.71
N THR A 204 -36.14 0.90 -10.28
CA THR A 204 -34.76 1.37 -10.13
C THR A 204 -34.55 2.78 -10.67
N ARG A 205 -35.22 3.17 -11.77
CA ARG A 205 -35.16 4.53 -12.31
C ARG A 205 -35.69 5.59 -11.35
N GLU A 206 -36.68 5.24 -10.54
CA GLU A 206 -37.29 6.14 -9.55
C GLU A 206 -36.51 6.14 -8.22
N ASP A 207 -35.56 5.22 -8.03
CA ASP A 207 -34.74 5.06 -6.81
C ASP A 207 -33.59 6.09 -6.72
N ALA A 208 -33.92 7.37 -6.92
CA ALA A 208 -32.93 8.46 -6.96
C ALA A 208 -32.29 8.76 -5.60
N ASP A 209 -32.98 8.45 -4.49
CA ASP A 209 -32.48 8.64 -3.14
C ASP A 209 -31.97 7.34 -2.50
N TRP A 210 -32.04 6.21 -3.20
CA TRP A 210 -31.61 4.89 -2.74
C TRP A 210 -32.16 4.53 -1.35
N ALA A 211 -33.46 4.81 -1.14
CA ALA A 211 -34.18 4.58 0.11
C ALA A 211 -33.64 5.37 1.33
N THR A 212 -33.04 6.55 1.11
CA THR A 212 -32.50 7.38 2.21
C THR A 212 -33.47 8.43 2.75
N THR A 213 -34.50 8.82 1.99
CA THR A 213 -35.37 9.97 2.32
C THR A 213 -36.86 9.63 2.27
N ARG A 214 -37.36 8.92 1.23
CA ARG A 214 -38.78 8.58 1.07
C ARG A 214 -38.97 7.08 0.90
N ASN A 215 -39.94 6.50 1.62
CA ASN A 215 -40.18 5.04 1.61
C ASN A 215 -41.20 4.58 0.57
N ASP A 216 -41.87 5.50 -0.14
CA ASP A 216 -43.01 5.19 -1.00
C ASP A 216 -42.69 5.14 -2.50
N ILE A 217 -41.46 5.50 -2.89
CA ILE A 217 -40.97 5.55 -4.27
C ILE A 217 -39.58 4.89 -4.30
N GLY A 218 -39.33 4.06 -5.31
CA GLY A 218 -38.07 3.33 -5.46
C GLY A 218 -38.01 2.08 -4.58
N TRP A 219 -36.78 1.65 -4.30
CA TRP A 219 -36.53 0.47 -3.49
C TRP A 219 -36.62 0.80 -1.99
N SER A 220 -36.84 -0.21 -1.17
CA SER A 220 -36.67 -0.06 0.28
C SER A 220 -35.21 -0.30 0.65
N LYS A 221 -34.82 0.09 1.87
CA LYS A 221 -33.47 -0.15 2.38
C LYS A 221 -33.05 -1.63 2.33
N SER A 222 -33.99 -2.57 2.47
CA SER A 222 -33.71 -4.01 2.43
C SER A 222 -33.71 -4.60 1.02
N THR A 223 -34.17 -3.86 0.02
CA THR A 223 -34.33 -4.33 -1.37
C THR A 223 -33.51 -3.53 -2.40
N THR A 224 -32.96 -2.36 -2.05
CA THR A 224 -32.22 -1.50 -3.00
C THR A 224 -31.04 -2.22 -3.64
N ILE A 225 -30.19 -2.90 -2.87
CA ILE A 225 -29.02 -3.60 -3.43
C ILE A 225 -29.45 -4.69 -4.41
N ASP A 226 -30.40 -5.55 -4.02
CA ASP A 226 -30.89 -6.62 -4.90
C ASP A 226 -31.54 -6.06 -6.17
N GLY A 227 -32.31 -4.97 -6.04
CA GLY A 227 -32.97 -4.30 -7.17
C GLY A 227 -31.98 -3.72 -8.17
N HIS A 228 -30.94 -3.02 -7.70
CA HIS A 228 -29.90 -2.46 -8.56
C HIS A 228 -29.01 -3.54 -9.19
N VAL A 229 -28.73 -4.65 -8.48
CA VAL A 229 -28.00 -5.79 -9.07
C VAL A 229 -28.82 -6.42 -10.19
N LEU A 230 -30.13 -6.63 -10.00
CA LEU A 230 -31.01 -7.18 -11.02
C LEU A 230 -31.18 -6.23 -12.22
N ASP A 231 -31.29 -4.92 -11.99
CA ASP A 231 -31.39 -3.89 -13.04
C ASP A 231 -30.20 -3.89 -13.99
N ALA A 232 -28.99 -4.08 -13.44
CA ALA A 232 -27.74 -4.10 -14.18
C ALA A 232 -27.59 -5.31 -15.11
N LEU A 233 -28.43 -6.33 -14.98
CA LEU A 233 -28.38 -7.53 -15.82
C LEU A 233 -29.03 -7.28 -17.19
N PRO A 234 -28.46 -7.84 -18.28
CA PRO A 234 -29.07 -7.75 -19.60
C PRO A 234 -30.36 -8.57 -19.69
N GLU A 235 -30.38 -9.74 -19.06
CA GLU A 235 -31.49 -10.69 -18.97
C GLU A 235 -31.49 -11.40 -17.60
N LEU A 236 -32.62 -11.97 -17.21
CA LEU A 236 -32.76 -12.73 -15.96
C LEU A 236 -32.82 -14.23 -16.25
N ASP A 237 -32.05 -15.02 -15.50
CA ASP A 237 -32.26 -16.47 -15.37
C ASP A 237 -33.44 -16.77 -14.41
N VAL A 238 -33.74 -18.06 -14.21
CA VAL A 238 -34.85 -18.49 -13.33
C VAL A 238 -34.61 -18.10 -11.86
N ALA A 239 -33.37 -18.19 -11.38
CA ALA A 239 -33.05 -17.85 -10.00
C ALA A 239 -33.23 -16.34 -9.76
N GLN A 240 -32.64 -15.52 -10.62
CA GLN A 240 -32.71 -14.07 -10.57
C GLN A 240 -34.16 -13.58 -10.75
N ALA A 241 -34.91 -14.16 -11.69
CA ALA A 241 -36.31 -13.84 -11.89
C ALA A 241 -37.18 -14.20 -10.67
N SER A 242 -36.92 -15.32 -10.00
CA SER A 242 -37.67 -15.70 -8.79
C SER A 242 -37.50 -14.66 -7.66
N HIS A 243 -36.31 -14.06 -7.53
CA HIS A 243 -36.09 -12.95 -6.61
C HIS A 243 -36.73 -11.66 -7.10
N ALA A 244 -36.57 -11.32 -8.38
CA ALA A 244 -37.20 -10.15 -8.99
C ALA A 244 -38.72 -10.14 -8.73
N LEU A 245 -39.40 -11.26 -8.97
CA LEU A 245 -40.83 -11.43 -8.70
C LEU A 245 -41.19 -11.18 -7.24
N ARG A 246 -40.39 -11.70 -6.30
CA ARG A 246 -40.57 -11.47 -4.86
C ARG A 246 -40.45 -9.99 -4.50
N LEU A 247 -39.47 -9.29 -5.07
CA LEU A 247 -39.30 -7.84 -4.90
C LEU A 247 -40.52 -7.10 -5.49
N LEU A 248 -40.90 -7.40 -6.74
CA LEU A 248 -42.02 -6.76 -7.41
C LEU A 248 -43.34 -7.00 -6.68
N ARG A 249 -43.55 -8.16 -6.06
CA ARG A 249 -44.76 -8.42 -5.25
C ARG A 249 -44.88 -7.43 -4.08
N VAL A 250 -43.77 -7.02 -3.49
CA VAL A 250 -43.76 -6.00 -2.41
C VAL A 250 -43.96 -4.59 -2.99
N HIS A 251 -43.33 -4.30 -4.13
CA HIS A 251 -43.27 -2.96 -4.72
C HIS A 251 -44.30 -2.72 -5.86
N HIS A 252 -45.24 -3.63 -6.10
CA HIS A 252 -46.14 -3.65 -7.26
C HIS A 252 -46.99 -2.39 -7.44
N LYS A 253 -47.26 -1.64 -6.37
CA LYS A 253 -48.03 -0.38 -6.42
C LYS A 253 -47.32 0.73 -7.20
N GLN A 254 -46.02 0.59 -7.43
CA GLN A 254 -45.22 1.51 -8.23
C GLN A 254 -45.24 1.16 -9.73
N LEU A 255 -45.81 0.01 -10.11
CA LEU A 255 -45.84 -0.47 -11.48
C LEU A 255 -47.19 -0.21 -12.17
N PRO A 256 -47.22 -0.10 -13.52
CA PRO A 256 -48.46 -0.10 -14.28
C PRO A 256 -49.29 -1.35 -13.98
N ARG A 257 -50.59 -1.16 -13.73
CA ARG A 257 -51.50 -2.26 -13.38
C ARG A 257 -51.50 -3.41 -14.39
N THR A 258 -51.46 -3.08 -15.68
CA THR A 258 -51.43 -4.07 -16.78
C THR A 258 -50.17 -4.95 -16.74
N MET A 259 -49.04 -4.41 -16.32
CA MET A 259 -47.79 -5.16 -16.12
C MET A 259 -47.92 -6.09 -14.92
N VAL A 260 -48.43 -5.61 -13.79
CA VAL A 260 -48.67 -6.43 -12.59
C VAL A 260 -49.60 -7.60 -12.90
N GLU A 261 -50.69 -7.34 -13.62
CA GLU A 261 -51.63 -8.36 -14.08
C GLU A 261 -50.94 -9.36 -15.03
N SER A 262 -50.09 -8.89 -15.95
CA SER A 262 -49.38 -9.78 -16.89
C SER A 262 -48.33 -10.67 -16.19
N ILE A 263 -47.66 -10.15 -15.15
CA ILE A 263 -46.66 -10.88 -14.37
C ILE A 263 -47.30 -11.90 -13.43
N PHE A 264 -48.36 -11.49 -12.71
CA PHE A 264 -48.94 -12.27 -11.60
C PHE A 264 -50.32 -12.88 -11.91
N ALA A 265 -50.80 -12.81 -13.16
CA ALA A 265 -52.02 -13.50 -13.57
C ALA A 265 -51.91 -14.98 -13.21
N THR A 266 -52.90 -15.44 -12.45
CA THR A 266 -53.06 -16.85 -12.11
C THR A 266 -53.35 -17.62 -13.39
N VAL A 267 -52.57 -18.67 -13.65
CA VAL A 267 -52.99 -19.75 -14.55
C VAL A 267 -53.72 -20.78 -13.71
#